data_AF-A0A193LF95-F1
#
_entry.id   AF-A0A193LF95-F1
#
_cell.length_a   1.000
_cell.length_b   1.000
_cell.length_c   1.000
_cell.angle_alpha   90.00
_cell.angle_beta   90.00
_cell.angle_gamma   90.00
#
_symmetry.space_group_name_H-M   'P 1'
#
loop_
_entity.id
_entity.type
_entity.pdbx_description
1 polymer ?
#
loop_
_entity_poly.entity_id
_entity_poly.type
_entity_poly.pdbx_seq_one_letter_code
_entity_poly.pdbx_strand_id
1 'polypeptide(L)'
;MHGNGDKHMTHTLIRHNSFTLLLIMALAAALAPSDARAGNRHQDDKAGLCYRTTDAMKAACFADIVDDFNTAFANCLNTDNVRDCKREARTDYRDARAECRVQTAGRNDLCARLPDAGPYITEIDPANFKTPEETQFAGNRFFPLVIGTVSTYRNEEDNEDIVVTVTDRTRVIEGVTTIVVRDVVSVDGELIEDTDDYFAEDRDGNVWYFGEIAKNFEDGFLTDLEGSFIAGEDGAQAGIVMLANPMVGDVYRQEFALGDAEDAAEVLALDGDLSGDHFDCNNACLVTEDFIPTEPDATEFKYFIEGVGLVAEQLPDGDVVLELISIETP
;
A
#
# COMPACT_ATOMS: atom_id res chain seq x y z
N MET A 1 -25.32 36.30 32.34
CA MET A 1 -25.33 34.83 32.42
C MET A 1 -24.48 34.34 31.27
N HIS A 2 -23.26 33.89 31.60
CA HIS A 2 -22.33 33.28 30.66
C HIS A 2 -22.72 31.81 30.52
N GLY A 3 -22.80 31.33 29.28
CA GLY A 3 -23.00 29.91 28.96
C GLY A 3 -22.16 29.59 27.73
N ASN A 4 -21.22 28.65 27.92
CA ASN A 4 -20.28 28.09 26.96
C ASN A 4 -20.94 27.73 25.63
N GLY A 5 -20.28 28.09 24.53
CA GLY A 5 -20.41 27.39 23.25
C GLY A 5 -19.17 26.53 23.09
N ASP A 6 -19.28 25.25 23.39
CA ASP A 6 -18.27 24.25 23.07
C ASP A 6 -18.12 24.17 21.56
N LYS A 7 -16.88 24.34 21.12
CA LYS A 7 -16.45 24.06 19.76
C LYS A 7 -16.38 22.54 19.65
N HIS A 8 -17.34 21.94 18.95
CA HIS A 8 -17.16 20.60 18.40
C HIS A 8 -15.99 20.68 17.41
N MET A 9 -14.85 20.13 17.81
CA MET A 9 -13.88 19.57 16.88
C MET A 9 -14.55 18.33 16.30
N THR A 10 -14.96 18.40 15.04
CA THR A 10 -15.14 17.22 14.22
C THR A 10 -13.74 16.61 14.04
N HIS A 11 -13.49 15.50 14.75
CA HIS A 11 -12.44 14.57 14.37
C HIS A 11 -12.73 14.12 12.94
N THR A 12 -11.80 14.43 12.06
CA THR A 12 -11.76 13.92 10.69
C THR A 12 -11.41 12.45 10.84
N LEU A 13 -12.39 11.57 10.70
CA LEU A 13 -12.13 10.18 10.30
C LEU A 13 -11.22 10.27 9.07
N ILE A 14 -10.02 9.70 9.17
CA ILE A 14 -9.09 9.55 8.05
C ILE A 14 -9.77 8.57 7.10
N ARG A 15 -10.57 9.12 6.19
CA ARG A 15 -11.16 8.38 5.08
C ARG A 15 -10.04 8.14 4.08
N HIS A 16 -9.55 6.91 4.03
CA HIS A 16 -8.81 6.44 2.86
C HIS A 16 -9.76 6.37 1.66
N ASN A 17 -9.22 6.75 0.50
CA ASN A 17 -9.72 6.55 -0.86
C ASN A 17 -10.99 7.26 -1.32
N SER A 18 -10.77 8.26 -2.16
CA SER A 18 -11.75 8.76 -3.13
C SER A 18 -11.02 9.40 -4.31
N PHE A 19 -10.46 8.60 -5.20
CA PHE A 19 -10.16 9.05 -6.57
C PHE A 19 -10.75 8.09 -7.60
N THR A 20 -11.97 8.39 -8.01
CA THR A 20 -12.65 7.74 -9.14
C THR A 20 -11.88 8.00 -10.45
N LEU A 21 -11.03 7.05 -10.89
CA LEU A 21 -10.38 7.15 -12.20
C LEU A 21 -10.99 6.18 -13.23
N LEU A 22 -11.50 6.76 -14.32
CA LEU A 22 -12.10 6.06 -15.44
C LEU A 22 -11.06 5.22 -16.21
N LEU A 23 -11.31 3.91 -16.32
CA LEU A 23 -10.58 2.99 -17.19
C LEU A 23 -10.67 3.43 -18.67
N ILE A 24 -9.57 3.89 -19.28
CA ILE A 24 -9.49 4.15 -20.74
C ILE A 24 -8.51 3.18 -21.39
N MET A 25 -9.05 2.25 -22.19
CA MET A 25 -8.30 1.37 -23.09
C MET A 25 -7.40 2.16 -24.06
N ALA A 26 -6.09 1.94 -23.99
CA ALA A 26 -5.13 2.51 -24.93
C ALA A 26 -5.04 1.70 -26.24
N LEU A 27 -5.34 2.37 -27.35
CA LEU A 27 -5.26 1.85 -28.71
C LEU A 27 -3.83 1.99 -29.27
N ALA A 28 -3.26 0.89 -29.76
CA ALA A 28 -1.92 0.84 -30.34
C ALA A 28 -1.79 1.65 -31.65
N ALA A 29 -0.67 2.39 -31.81
CA ALA A 29 -0.23 2.91 -33.10
C ALA A 29 1.31 2.91 -33.23
N ALA A 30 1.77 2.65 -34.46
CA ALA A 30 3.04 2.04 -34.84
C ALA A 30 4.30 2.95 -34.88
N LEU A 31 5.44 2.26 -34.79
CA LEU A 31 6.85 2.69 -34.79
C LEU A 31 7.32 3.46 -36.04
N ALA A 32 8.37 4.28 -35.86
CA ALA A 32 9.39 4.55 -36.88
C ALA A 32 10.80 4.59 -36.24
N PRO A 33 11.86 4.15 -36.94
CA PRO A 33 13.15 3.83 -36.34
C PRO A 33 14.10 5.03 -36.30
N SER A 34 15.00 5.06 -35.31
CA SER A 34 16.19 5.92 -35.37
C SER A 34 17.44 5.15 -35.01
N ASP A 35 18.43 5.27 -35.90
CA ASP A 35 19.69 4.55 -35.96
C ASP A 35 20.56 4.62 -34.70
N ALA A 36 21.20 3.48 -34.44
CA ALA A 36 22.13 3.25 -33.35
C ALA A 36 23.45 4.02 -33.52
N ARG A 37 23.90 4.64 -32.43
CA ARG A 37 25.34 4.80 -32.12
C ARG A 37 25.64 4.11 -30.80
N ALA A 38 26.12 2.88 -30.92
CA ALA A 38 26.58 2.07 -29.81
C ALA A 38 27.91 2.63 -29.27
N GLY A 39 27.92 2.94 -27.97
CA GLY A 39 29.08 3.39 -27.22
C GLY A 39 28.70 3.66 -25.77
N ASN A 40 28.70 2.60 -24.97
CA ASN A 40 28.75 2.58 -23.50
C ASN A 40 27.78 3.50 -22.69
N ARG A 41 26.57 3.80 -23.21
CA ARG A 41 25.52 4.55 -22.45
C ARG A 41 24.58 3.66 -21.64
N HIS A 42 24.47 2.38 -21.98
CA HIS A 42 23.43 1.50 -21.42
C HIS A 42 23.56 1.18 -19.92
N GLN A 43 24.72 1.43 -19.30
CA GLN A 43 24.93 1.18 -17.88
C GLN A 43 24.73 2.42 -17.01
N ASP A 44 24.89 3.63 -17.59
CA ASP A 44 24.57 4.91 -16.94
C ASP A 44 23.08 5.32 -17.13
N ASP A 45 22.38 4.77 -18.12
CA ASP A 45 20.96 5.09 -18.41
C ASP A 45 19.95 4.44 -17.44
N LYS A 46 20.38 3.44 -16.65
CA LYS A 46 19.53 2.74 -15.68
C LYS A 46 19.50 3.40 -14.30
N ALA A 47 20.61 4.02 -13.89
CA ALA A 47 20.67 4.76 -12.64
C ALA A 47 19.69 5.95 -12.71
N GLY A 48 18.74 6.00 -11.78
CA GLY A 48 17.72 7.04 -11.71
C GLY A 48 16.51 6.81 -12.61
N LEU A 49 16.26 5.58 -13.06
CA LEU A 49 14.99 5.22 -13.67
C LEU A 49 13.81 5.44 -12.70
N CYS A 50 14.01 5.20 -11.40
CA CYS A 50 13.02 5.54 -10.38
C CYS A 50 12.57 7.03 -10.49
N TYR A 51 13.53 7.96 -10.54
CA TYR A 51 13.23 9.40 -10.71
C TYR A 51 12.54 9.73 -12.04
N ARG A 52 12.94 9.06 -13.13
CA ARG A 52 12.32 9.27 -14.45
C ARG A 52 10.88 8.74 -14.48
N THR A 53 10.61 7.63 -13.81
CA THR A 53 9.26 7.12 -13.59
C THR A 53 8.43 8.11 -12.77
N THR A 54 9.00 8.67 -11.70
CA THR A 54 8.37 9.75 -10.92
C THR A 54 8.02 10.97 -11.78
N ASP A 55 8.92 11.41 -12.66
CA ASP A 55 8.66 12.52 -13.58
C ASP A 55 7.53 12.20 -14.59
N ALA A 56 7.43 10.95 -15.04
CA ALA A 56 6.35 10.50 -15.91
C ALA A 56 5.00 10.46 -15.16
N MET A 57 4.97 9.92 -13.94
CA MET A 57 3.76 9.90 -13.10
C MET A 57 3.30 11.29 -12.72
N LYS A 58 4.23 12.21 -12.44
CA LYS A 58 3.92 13.63 -12.27
C LYS A 58 3.23 14.21 -13.50
N ALA A 59 3.74 13.93 -14.70
CA ALA A 59 3.15 14.41 -15.94
C ALA A 59 1.75 13.83 -16.17
N ALA A 60 1.54 12.55 -15.86
CA ALA A 60 0.23 11.90 -15.91
C ALA A 60 -0.75 12.57 -14.93
N CYS A 61 -0.37 12.73 -13.66
CA CYS A 61 -1.17 13.40 -12.62
C CYS A 61 -1.57 14.84 -13.04
N PHE A 62 -0.64 15.60 -13.63
CA PHE A 62 -0.98 16.93 -14.15
C PHE A 62 -1.93 16.94 -15.34
N ALA A 63 -1.88 15.93 -16.20
CA ALA A 63 -2.78 15.81 -17.33
C ALA A 63 -4.20 15.46 -16.85
N ASP A 64 -4.30 14.58 -15.87
CA ASP A 64 -5.55 14.14 -15.26
C ASP A 64 -6.30 15.29 -14.59
N ILE A 65 -5.61 16.09 -13.78
CA ILE A 65 -6.17 17.32 -13.18
C ILE A 65 -6.75 18.27 -14.24
N VAL A 66 -6.13 18.36 -15.42
CA VAL A 66 -6.62 19.22 -16.50
C VAL A 66 -7.90 18.63 -17.10
N ASP A 67 -8.00 17.32 -17.23
CA ASP A 67 -9.21 16.64 -17.67
C ASP A 67 -10.36 16.88 -16.67
N ASP A 68 -10.14 16.57 -15.39
CA ASP A 68 -11.11 16.76 -14.31
C ASP A 68 -11.62 18.19 -14.22
N PHE A 69 -10.69 19.16 -14.24
CA PHE A 69 -11.07 20.56 -14.20
C PHE A 69 -11.93 20.96 -15.39
N ASN A 70 -11.61 20.50 -16.60
CA ASN A 70 -12.39 20.83 -17.79
C ASN A 70 -13.78 20.19 -17.72
N THR A 71 -13.86 18.94 -17.25
CA THR A 71 -15.12 18.21 -17.05
C THR A 71 -15.99 18.89 -15.99
N ALA A 72 -15.44 19.20 -14.81
CA ALA A 72 -16.13 19.92 -13.74
C ALA A 72 -16.58 21.31 -14.22
N PHE A 73 -15.73 22.05 -14.93
CA PHE A 73 -16.08 23.36 -15.47
C PHE A 73 -17.21 23.28 -16.51
N ALA A 74 -17.22 22.26 -17.36
CA ALA A 74 -18.30 22.00 -18.31
C ALA A 74 -19.61 21.66 -17.58
N ASN A 75 -19.56 20.83 -16.54
CA ASN A 75 -20.72 20.53 -15.69
C ASN A 75 -21.28 21.80 -15.03
N CYS A 76 -20.42 22.69 -14.54
CA CYS A 76 -20.84 23.97 -13.96
C CYS A 76 -21.60 24.90 -14.94
N LEU A 77 -21.48 24.71 -16.26
CA LEU A 77 -22.28 25.47 -17.23
C LEU A 77 -23.75 25.05 -17.24
N ASN A 78 -24.07 23.87 -16.69
CA ASN A 78 -25.39 23.26 -16.68
C ASN A 78 -26.05 23.29 -15.29
N THR A 79 -25.59 24.16 -14.39
CA THR A 79 -26.14 24.30 -13.03
C THR A 79 -26.71 25.70 -12.79
N ASP A 80 -27.65 25.81 -11.85
CA ASP A 80 -28.26 27.10 -11.49
C ASP A 80 -27.29 28.06 -10.76
N ASN A 81 -26.20 27.53 -10.18
CA ASN A 81 -25.19 28.30 -9.47
C ASN A 81 -23.80 28.22 -10.12
N VAL A 82 -23.73 28.64 -11.40
CA VAL A 82 -22.51 28.61 -12.22
C VAL A 82 -21.30 29.28 -11.55
N ARG A 83 -21.51 30.38 -10.80
CA ARG A 83 -20.41 31.16 -10.21
C ARG A 83 -19.72 30.38 -9.10
N ASP A 84 -20.50 29.83 -8.18
CA ASP A 84 -19.95 29.12 -7.03
C ASP A 84 -19.34 27.79 -7.46
N CYS A 85 -20.03 27.06 -8.36
CA CYS A 85 -19.50 25.83 -8.95
C CYS A 85 -18.14 26.06 -9.63
N LYS A 86 -17.98 27.12 -10.44
CA LYS A 86 -16.69 27.44 -11.06
C LYS A 86 -15.63 27.94 -10.06
N ARG A 87 -16.02 28.38 -8.87
CA ARG A 87 -15.06 28.75 -7.82
C ARG A 87 -14.51 27.47 -7.18
N GLU A 88 -15.40 26.55 -6.85
CA GLU A 88 -15.08 25.21 -6.32
C GLU A 88 -14.16 24.44 -7.27
N ALA A 89 -14.53 24.25 -8.54
CA ALA A 89 -13.67 23.59 -9.52
C ALA A 89 -12.24 24.19 -9.63
N ARG A 90 -12.07 25.50 -9.39
CA ARG A 90 -10.75 26.15 -9.38
C ARG A 90 -9.99 25.97 -8.07
N THR A 91 -10.69 25.73 -6.98
CA THR A 91 -10.12 25.31 -5.70
C THR A 91 -9.62 23.88 -5.86
N ASP A 92 -10.47 22.96 -6.32
CA ASP A 92 -10.12 21.55 -6.53
C ASP A 92 -8.91 21.39 -7.46
N TYR A 93 -8.89 22.11 -8.59
CA TYR A 93 -7.73 22.14 -9.49
C TYR A 93 -6.41 22.59 -8.80
N ARG A 94 -6.49 23.52 -7.84
CA ARG A 94 -5.32 24.01 -7.11
C ARG A 94 -4.85 23.03 -6.06
N ASP A 95 -5.80 22.40 -5.38
CA ASP A 95 -5.54 21.45 -4.31
C ASP A 95 -4.97 20.15 -4.89
N ALA A 96 -5.60 19.58 -5.93
CA ALA A 96 -5.06 18.43 -6.66
C ALA A 96 -3.66 18.71 -7.25
N ARG A 97 -3.41 19.94 -7.72
CA ARG A 97 -2.07 20.34 -8.21
C ARG A 97 -1.03 20.39 -7.09
N ALA A 98 -1.43 20.73 -5.87
CA ALA A 98 -0.55 20.65 -4.71
C ALA A 98 -0.27 19.18 -4.38
N GLU A 99 -1.31 18.34 -4.41
CA GLU A 99 -1.23 16.91 -4.17
C GLU A 99 -0.30 16.18 -5.15
N CYS A 100 -0.39 16.41 -6.47
CA CYS A 100 0.57 15.81 -7.42
C CYS A 100 2.04 16.15 -7.08
N ARG A 101 2.30 17.33 -6.48
CA ARG A 101 3.66 17.71 -6.07
C ARG A 101 4.10 16.98 -4.81
N VAL A 102 3.16 16.75 -3.88
CA VAL A 102 3.38 15.95 -2.68
C VAL A 102 3.69 14.51 -3.09
N GLN A 103 2.86 13.88 -3.93
CA GLN A 103 3.11 12.55 -4.50
C GLN A 103 4.45 12.46 -5.26
N THR A 104 4.80 13.50 -6.02
CA THR A 104 6.12 13.57 -6.69
C THR A 104 7.26 13.58 -5.66
N ALA A 105 7.11 14.33 -4.57
CA ALA A 105 8.13 14.46 -3.55
C ALA A 105 8.31 13.15 -2.78
N GLY A 106 7.23 12.49 -2.37
CA GLY A 106 7.30 11.20 -1.68
C GLY A 106 7.91 10.09 -2.55
N ARG A 107 7.52 9.98 -3.83
CA ARG A 107 8.21 9.06 -4.76
C ARG A 107 9.71 9.36 -4.90
N ASN A 108 10.09 10.63 -4.98
CA ASN A 108 11.52 11.01 -5.05
C ASN A 108 12.29 10.69 -3.76
N ASP A 109 11.63 10.80 -2.61
CA ASP A 109 12.18 10.44 -1.31
C ASP A 109 12.43 8.93 -1.25
N LEU A 110 11.45 8.11 -1.61
CA LEU A 110 11.64 6.66 -1.75
C LEU A 110 12.78 6.32 -2.71
N CYS A 111 12.85 6.96 -3.89
CA CYS A 111 13.95 6.73 -4.84
C CYS A 111 15.34 7.06 -4.24
N ALA A 112 15.43 8.00 -3.29
CA ALA A 112 16.68 8.36 -2.62
C ALA A 112 17.08 7.37 -1.52
N ARG A 113 16.11 6.71 -0.90
CA ARG A 113 16.30 5.74 0.19
C ARG A 113 16.62 4.33 -0.32
N LEU A 114 16.12 3.96 -1.50
CA LEU A 114 16.36 2.63 -2.07
C LEU A 114 17.85 2.35 -2.33
N PRO A 115 18.28 1.08 -2.15
CA PRO A 115 19.65 0.66 -2.47
C PRO A 115 19.96 0.76 -3.96
N ASP A 116 18.96 0.60 -4.84
CA ASP A 116 19.06 0.82 -6.28
C ASP A 116 17.87 1.65 -6.79
N ALA A 117 18.16 2.83 -7.34
CA ALA A 117 17.19 3.70 -8.00
C ALA A 117 16.97 3.33 -9.49
N GLY A 118 17.31 2.10 -9.85
CA GLY A 118 17.12 1.46 -11.14
C GLY A 118 15.66 1.11 -11.44
N PRO A 119 15.42 0.29 -12.49
CA PRO A 119 14.09 -0.23 -12.75
C PRO A 119 13.73 -1.27 -11.67
N TYR A 120 12.56 -1.15 -11.08
CA TYR A 120 12.02 -2.21 -10.23
C TYR A 120 11.44 -3.30 -11.12
N ILE A 121 12.18 -4.39 -11.27
CA ILE A 121 11.79 -5.56 -12.05
C ILE A 121 12.07 -6.77 -11.16
N THR A 122 11.04 -7.54 -10.86
CA THR A 122 11.17 -8.72 -10.02
C THR A 122 11.32 -9.95 -10.90
N GLU A 123 12.49 -10.57 -10.84
CA GLU A 123 12.77 -11.80 -11.60
C GLU A 123 12.16 -12.99 -10.84
N ILE A 124 10.88 -13.26 -11.09
CA ILE A 124 10.16 -14.39 -10.49
C ILE A 124 10.53 -15.69 -11.21
N ASP A 125 11.28 -16.56 -10.53
CA ASP A 125 11.46 -17.96 -10.90
C ASP A 125 10.67 -18.84 -9.92
N PRO A 126 9.57 -19.50 -10.34
CA PRO A 126 8.78 -20.36 -9.48
C PRO A 126 9.56 -21.47 -8.76
N ALA A 127 10.71 -21.90 -9.30
CA ALA A 127 11.55 -22.91 -8.64
C ALA A 127 12.22 -22.38 -7.34
N ASN A 128 12.36 -21.07 -7.21
CA ASN A 128 12.92 -20.41 -6.04
C ASN A 128 11.90 -20.20 -4.92
N PHE A 129 10.65 -20.61 -5.11
CA PHE A 129 9.61 -20.49 -4.08
C PHE A 129 9.36 -21.81 -3.37
N LYS A 130 9.01 -21.69 -2.08
CA LYS A 130 8.50 -22.79 -1.27
C LYS A 130 7.08 -23.13 -1.72
N THR A 131 6.72 -24.39 -1.58
CA THR A 131 5.32 -24.80 -1.64
C THR A 131 4.58 -24.32 -0.37
N PRO A 132 3.25 -24.14 -0.42
CA PRO A 132 2.46 -23.81 0.78
C PRO A 132 2.64 -24.81 1.94
N GLU A 133 2.95 -26.08 1.66
CA GLU A 133 3.27 -27.07 2.71
C GLU A 133 4.64 -26.80 3.35
N GLU A 134 5.67 -26.48 2.56
CA GLU A 134 7.00 -26.14 3.08
C GLU A 134 6.98 -24.86 3.94
N THR A 135 6.22 -23.84 3.51
CA THR A 135 6.10 -22.55 4.20
C THR A 135 5.58 -22.70 5.64
N GLN A 136 4.64 -23.62 5.88
CA GLN A 136 4.03 -23.80 7.21
C GLN A 136 4.99 -24.26 8.31
N PHE A 137 6.07 -24.99 7.97
CA PHE A 137 6.97 -25.60 8.96
C PHE A 137 8.31 -24.87 9.11
N ALA A 138 8.70 -24.07 8.13
CA ALA A 138 9.98 -23.38 8.07
C ALA A 138 9.82 -22.00 7.44
N GLY A 139 8.80 -21.27 7.90
CA GLY A 139 8.42 -19.98 7.35
C GLY A 139 9.18 -18.80 7.94
N ASN A 140 8.92 -17.62 7.40
CA ASN A 140 9.44 -16.36 7.90
C ASN A 140 9.03 -16.13 9.37
N ARG A 141 9.97 -15.65 10.19
CA ARG A 141 9.78 -15.52 11.63
C ARG A 141 8.87 -14.34 12.03
N PHE A 142 8.78 -13.30 11.21
CA PHE A 142 8.00 -12.09 11.47
C PHE A 142 6.73 -12.02 10.62
N PHE A 143 6.54 -12.96 9.69
CA PHE A 143 5.33 -13.08 8.88
C PHE A 143 4.98 -14.57 8.65
N PRO A 144 4.57 -15.29 9.71
CA PRO A 144 4.32 -16.72 9.63
C PRO A 144 3.04 -17.04 8.84
N LEU A 145 3.19 -17.68 7.68
CA LEU A 145 2.07 -18.13 6.83
C LEU A 145 1.59 -19.55 7.22
N VAL A 146 1.21 -19.73 8.48
CA VAL A 146 0.68 -21.00 8.99
C VAL A 146 -0.81 -21.09 8.67
N ILE A 147 -1.20 -22.02 7.79
CA ILE A 147 -2.59 -22.19 7.36
C ILE A 147 -3.51 -22.50 8.54
N GLY A 148 -4.61 -21.76 8.65
CA GLY A 148 -5.59 -21.83 9.72
C GLY A 148 -5.31 -20.89 10.89
N THR A 149 -4.19 -20.15 10.87
CA THR A 149 -3.97 -19.06 11.83
C THR A 149 -4.97 -17.94 11.61
N VAL A 150 -5.57 -17.48 12.70
CA VAL A 150 -6.49 -16.34 12.74
C VAL A 150 -5.95 -15.31 13.73
N SER A 151 -5.70 -14.10 13.25
CA SER A 151 -5.33 -12.95 14.06
C SER A 151 -6.49 -11.96 14.09
N THR A 152 -6.77 -11.40 15.27
CA THR A 152 -7.79 -10.37 15.45
C THR A 152 -7.14 -9.12 16.02
N TYR A 153 -7.28 -8.02 15.30
CA TYR A 153 -6.77 -6.71 15.68
C TYR A 153 -7.92 -5.74 15.94
N ARG A 154 -7.59 -4.65 16.62
CA ARG A 154 -8.55 -3.64 17.06
C ARG A 154 -7.95 -2.26 17.02
N ASN A 155 -8.71 -1.31 16.47
CA ASN A 155 -8.55 0.11 16.71
C ASN A 155 -9.69 0.57 17.62
N GLU A 156 -9.36 0.94 18.85
CA GLU A 156 -10.36 1.33 19.85
C GLU A 156 -10.94 2.73 19.65
N GLU A 157 -10.22 3.65 18.98
CA GLU A 157 -10.73 5.00 18.71
C GLU A 157 -11.84 4.95 17.67
N ASP A 158 -11.64 4.19 16.60
CA ASP A 158 -12.58 4.08 15.49
C ASP A 158 -13.58 2.93 15.64
N ASN A 159 -13.46 2.12 16.71
CA ASN A 159 -14.26 0.91 16.93
C ASN A 159 -14.19 -0.04 15.72
N GLU A 160 -12.99 -0.19 15.17
CA GLU A 160 -12.68 -1.03 14.02
C GLU A 160 -12.07 -2.36 14.48
N ASP A 161 -12.58 -3.45 13.92
CA ASP A 161 -12.09 -4.81 14.11
C ASP A 161 -11.54 -5.33 12.78
N ILE A 162 -10.33 -5.88 12.81
CA ILE A 162 -9.67 -6.49 11.66
C ILE A 162 -9.43 -7.96 11.95
N VAL A 163 -9.86 -8.85 11.06
CA VAL A 163 -9.67 -10.31 11.19
C VAL A 163 -8.89 -10.85 10.01
N VAL A 164 -7.63 -11.18 10.27
CA VAL A 164 -6.71 -11.75 9.28
C VAL A 164 -6.68 -13.26 9.41
N THR A 165 -6.96 -13.97 8.34
CA THR A 165 -6.97 -15.45 8.29
C THR A 165 -6.02 -15.97 7.22
N VAL A 166 -5.02 -16.75 7.61
CA VAL A 166 -4.20 -17.52 6.66
C VAL A 166 -5.01 -18.72 6.19
N THR A 167 -5.54 -18.70 4.96
CA THR A 167 -6.48 -19.73 4.49
C THR A 167 -5.77 -20.95 3.88
N ASP A 168 -6.51 -22.02 3.63
CA ASP A 168 -6.04 -23.19 2.87
C ASP A 168 -6.17 -23.00 1.34
N ARG A 169 -6.66 -21.83 0.89
CA ARG A 169 -6.80 -21.50 -0.52
C ARG A 169 -5.46 -21.04 -1.07
N THR A 170 -5.28 -21.29 -2.37
CA THR A 170 -4.10 -20.87 -3.11
C THR A 170 -4.50 -20.27 -4.46
N ARG A 171 -3.62 -19.42 -5.00
CA ARG A 171 -3.74 -18.88 -6.36
C ARG A 171 -2.38 -19.01 -7.06
N VAL A 172 -2.38 -19.17 -8.38
CA VAL A 172 -1.12 -19.15 -9.15
C VAL A 172 -0.98 -17.78 -9.81
N ILE A 173 0.09 -17.05 -9.46
CA ILE A 173 0.43 -15.73 -10.00
C ILE A 173 1.88 -15.79 -10.47
N GLU A 174 2.14 -15.38 -11.71
CA GLU A 174 3.45 -15.49 -12.37
C GLU A 174 4.11 -16.90 -12.26
N GLY A 175 3.29 -17.94 -12.15
CA GLY A 175 3.73 -19.34 -12.00
C GLY A 175 4.05 -19.79 -10.57
N VAL A 176 4.04 -18.89 -9.59
CA VAL A 176 4.21 -19.18 -8.17
C VAL A 176 2.86 -19.54 -7.55
N THR A 177 2.83 -20.59 -6.71
CA THR A 177 1.63 -20.91 -5.92
C THR A 177 1.62 -20.08 -4.65
N THR A 178 0.77 -19.06 -4.59
CA THR A 178 0.59 -18.16 -3.44
C THR A 178 -0.47 -18.71 -2.49
N ILE A 179 -0.28 -18.44 -1.20
CA ILE A 179 -1.27 -18.66 -0.13
C ILE A 179 -2.19 -17.46 -0.12
N VAL A 180 -3.51 -17.71 -0.04
CA VAL A 180 -4.49 -16.63 0.16
C VAL A 180 -4.59 -16.34 1.65
N VAL A 181 -4.19 -15.14 2.05
CA VAL A 181 -4.54 -14.57 3.35
C VAL A 181 -5.78 -13.71 3.13
N ARG A 182 -6.76 -13.82 4.02
CA ARG A 182 -7.99 -13.04 3.93
C ARG A 182 -8.02 -12.03 5.06
N ASP A 183 -8.09 -10.76 4.70
CA ASP A 183 -8.29 -9.66 5.62
C ASP A 183 -9.76 -9.20 5.56
N VAL A 184 -10.36 -8.96 6.72
CA VAL A 184 -11.74 -8.49 6.85
C VAL A 184 -11.77 -7.37 7.86
N VAL A 185 -12.12 -6.17 7.39
CA VAL A 185 -12.22 -4.96 8.19
C VAL A 185 -13.68 -4.63 8.44
N SER A 186 -14.02 -4.34 9.69
CA SER A 186 -15.35 -3.91 10.08
C SER A 186 -15.31 -2.76 11.08
N VAL A 187 -16.18 -1.77 10.90
CA VAL A 187 -16.32 -0.61 11.79
C VAL A 187 -17.72 -0.63 12.38
N ASP A 188 -17.85 -0.50 13.70
CA ASP A 188 -19.15 -0.62 14.39
C ASP A 188 -19.90 -1.95 14.09
N GLY A 189 -19.15 -3.00 13.70
CA GLY A 189 -19.67 -4.29 13.28
C GLY A 189 -20.24 -4.33 11.86
N GLU A 190 -20.09 -3.27 11.07
CA GLU A 190 -20.43 -3.21 9.65
C GLU A 190 -19.20 -3.54 8.82
N LEU A 191 -19.36 -4.42 7.81
CA LEU A 191 -18.27 -4.78 6.89
C LEU A 191 -17.91 -3.57 6.03
N ILE A 192 -16.65 -3.15 6.07
CA ILE A 192 -16.11 -2.08 5.24
C ILE A 192 -15.17 -2.64 4.18
N GLU A 193 -14.42 -3.70 4.48
CA GLU A 193 -13.49 -4.32 3.52
C GLU A 193 -13.41 -5.85 3.65
N ASP A 194 -13.25 -6.56 2.52
CA ASP A 194 -13.02 -8.01 2.44
C ASP A 194 -11.99 -8.35 1.34
N THR A 195 -10.73 -8.43 1.76
CA THR A 195 -9.56 -8.51 0.91
C THR A 195 -8.99 -9.93 0.88
N ASP A 196 -8.64 -10.40 -0.32
CA ASP A 196 -7.90 -11.65 -0.52
C ASP A 196 -6.48 -11.30 -1.01
N ASP A 197 -5.50 -11.42 -0.11
CA ASP A 197 -4.07 -11.15 -0.32
C ASP A 197 -3.33 -12.40 -0.78
N TYR A 198 -2.35 -12.24 -1.67
CA TYR A 198 -1.59 -13.35 -2.24
C TYR A 198 -0.12 -13.31 -1.82
N PHE A 199 0.26 -14.17 -0.88
CA PHE A 199 1.64 -14.25 -0.40
C PHE A 199 2.35 -15.53 -0.82
N ALA A 200 3.66 -15.47 -1.05
CA ALA A 200 4.49 -16.65 -1.15
C ALA A 200 5.87 -16.41 -0.52
N GLU A 201 6.45 -17.46 0.04
CA GLU A 201 7.78 -17.38 0.62
C GLU A 201 8.83 -17.97 -0.35
N ASP A 202 9.90 -17.23 -0.58
CA ASP A 202 11.03 -17.75 -1.34
C ASP A 202 11.89 -18.71 -0.51
N ARG A 203 12.85 -19.37 -1.16
CA ARG A 203 13.76 -20.32 -0.51
C ARG A 203 14.81 -19.66 0.38
N ASP A 204 15.01 -18.34 0.26
CA ASP A 204 15.87 -17.55 1.14
C ASP A 204 15.12 -17.09 2.41
N GLY A 205 13.79 -17.15 2.40
CA GLY A 205 12.89 -16.87 3.52
C GLY A 205 12.18 -15.51 3.45
N ASN A 206 12.27 -14.79 2.32
CA ASN A 206 11.52 -13.53 2.16
C ASN A 206 10.06 -13.87 1.84
N VAL A 207 9.14 -13.13 2.43
CA VAL A 207 7.72 -13.20 2.08
C VAL A 207 7.43 -12.15 1.04
N TRP A 208 6.99 -12.62 -0.13
CA TRP A 208 6.63 -11.82 -1.28
C TRP A 208 5.13 -11.57 -1.30
N TYR A 209 4.74 -10.35 -1.67
CA TYR A 209 3.37 -9.94 -1.87
C TYR A 209 3.08 -9.84 -3.37
N PHE A 210 2.24 -10.74 -3.87
CA PHE A 210 1.89 -10.85 -5.30
C PHE A 210 0.66 -10.02 -5.68
N GLY A 211 0.07 -9.31 -4.73
CA GLY A 211 -1.12 -8.49 -4.92
C GLY A 211 -2.31 -8.96 -4.11
N GLU A 212 -3.44 -8.33 -4.38
CA GLU A 212 -4.69 -8.47 -3.64
C GLU A 212 -5.91 -8.29 -4.54
N ILE A 213 -7.06 -8.70 -4.01
CA ILE A 213 -8.37 -8.24 -4.48
C ILE A 213 -9.10 -7.64 -3.29
N ALA A 214 -9.01 -6.33 -3.14
CA ALA A 214 -9.74 -5.55 -2.17
C ALA A 214 -11.20 -5.37 -2.60
N LYS A 215 -12.13 -5.57 -1.66
CA LYS A 215 -13.56 -5.35 -1.89
C LYS A 215 -14.05 -4.37 -0.85
N ASN A 216 -14.36 -3.16 -1.32
CA ASN A 216 -14.79 -2.06 -0.45
C ASN A 216 -16.32 -2.01 -0.38
N PHE A 217 -16.85 -1.76 0.81
CA PHE A 217 -18.28 -1.77 1.09
C PHE A 217 -18.72 -0.47 1.75
N GLU A 218 -19.84 0.08 1.26
CA GLU A 218 -20.58 1.15 1.93
C GLU A 218 -22.05 0.72 2.05
N ASP A 219 -22.65 0.93 3.23
CA ASP A 219 -24.04 0.56 3.53
C ASP A 219 -24.37 -0.92 3.20
N GLY A 220 -23.37 -1.81 3.29
CA GLY A 220 -23.49 -3.23 2.98
C GLY A 220 -23.50 -3.58 1.48
N PHE A 221 -23.17 -2.63 0.61
CA PHE A 221 -23.04 -2.84 -0.84
C PHE A 221 -21.59 -2.72 -1.27
N LEU A 222 -21.14 -3.63 -2.13
CA LEU A 222 -19.84 -3.50 -2.82
C LEU A 222 -19.85 -2.22 -3.65
N THR A 223 -18.96 -1.29 -3.34
CA THR A 223 -18.83 0.00 -4.03
C THR A 223 -17.82 -0.07 -5.16
N ASP A 224 -16.65 -0.66 -4.89
CA ASP A 224 -15.51 -0.69 -5.80
C ASP A 224 -14.51 -1.80 -5.39
N LEU A 225 -13.38 -1.84 -6.10
CA LEU A 225 -12.26 -2.75 -5.87
C LEU A 225 -10.93 -1.96 -5.79
N GLU A 226 -10.99 -0.68 -5.42
CA GLU A 226 -9.81 0.19 -5.29
C GLU A 226 -8.83 -0.41 -4.28
N GLY A 227 -7.52 -0.29 -4.55
CA GLY A 227 -6.44 -1.02 -3.84
C GLY A 227 -5.96 -2.29 -4.56
N SER A 228 -6.86 -2.96 -5.31
CA SER A 228 -6.52 -4.23 -5.97
C SER A 228 -5.40 -4.10 -7.01
N PHE A 229 -4.35 -4.90 -6.86
CA PHE A 229 -3.33 -5.12 -7.89
C PHE A 229 -2.93 -6.59 -7.99
N ILE A 230 -2.37 -7.03 -9.12
CA ILE A 230 -1.85 -8.38 -9.29
C ILE A 230 -0.51 -8.32 -10.03
N ALA A 231 0.54 -8.89 -9.45
CA ALA A 231 1.85 -8.97 -10.08
C ALA A 231 1.78 -9.61 -11.47
N GLY A 232 2.44 -8.99 -12.44
CA GLY A 232 2.46 -9.42 -13.85
C GLY A 232 1.32 -8.85 -14.70
N GLU A 233 0.33 -8.18 -14.10
CA GLU A 233 -0.75 -7.48 -14.82
C GLU A 233 -0.50 -5.96 -14.81
N ASP A 234 -0.80 -5.27 -15.91
CA ASP A 234 -0.73 -3.81 -16.06
C ASP A 234 0.57 -3.12 -15.59
N GLY A 235 1.67 -3.86 -15.57
CA GLY A 235 2.99 -3.38 -15.13
C GLY A 235 3.25 -3.50 -13.64
N ALA A 236 2.31 -4.05 -12.88
CA ALA A 236 2.49 -4.36 -11.47
C ALA A 236 3.58 -5.43 -11.26
N GLN A 237 4.32 -5.31 -10.18
CA GLN A 237 5.37 -6.24 -9.77
C GLN A 237 5.13 -6.69 -8.33
N ALA A 238 5.41 -7.95 -8.02
CA ALA A 238 5.36 -8.44 -6.65
C ALA A 238 6.38 -7.68 -5.79
N GLY A 239 6.01 -7.29 -4.58
CA GLY A 239 6.94 -6.73 -3.58
C GLY A 239 7.35 -7.74 -2.53
N ILE A 240 8.15 -7.28 -1.55
CA ILE A 240 8.50 -8.05 -0.36
C ILE A 240 7.69 -7.46 0.79
N VAL A 241 6.77 -8.21 1.38
CA VAL A 241 6.05 -7.76 2.59
C VAL A 241 6.94 -7.88 3.82
N MET A 242 7.80 -8.90 3.86
CA MET A 242 8.71 -9.15 4.99
C MET A 242 10.01 -9.81 4.56
N LEU A 243 11.13 -9.22 4.97
CA LEU A 243 12.47 -9.76 4.71
C LEU A 243 12.76 -11.01 5.54
N ALA A 244 13.56 -11.93 4.99
CA ALA A 244 14.03 -13.12 5.70
C ALA A 244 14.91 -12.78 6.91
N ASN A 245 15.77 -11.77 6.71
CA ASN A 245 16.80 -11.35 7.65
C ASN A 245 16.87 -9.82 7.65
N PRO A 246 15.86 -9.13 8.20
CA PRO A 246 15.81 -7.67 8.20
C PRO A 246 17.01 -7.08 8.96
N MET A 247 17.57 -6.01 8.42
CA MET A 247 18.61 -5.20 9.04
C MET A 247 18.14 -3.75 9.14
N VAL A 248 18.51 -3.07 10.22
CA VAL A 248 18.19 -1.64 10.38
C VAL A 248 18.72 -0.83 9.20
N GLY A 249 17.83 -0.05 8.57
CA GLY A 249 18.07 0.73 7.37
C GLY A 249 17.80 0.00 6.05
N ASP A 250 17.32 -1.25 6.07
CA ASP A 250 16.81 -1.89 4.87
C ASP A 250 15.54 -1.17 4.41
N VAL A 251 15.53 -0.71 3.16
CA VAL A 251 14.37 -0.05 2.52
C VAL A 251 13.95 -0.87 1.32
N TYR A 252 12.67 -1.24 1.26
CA TYR A 252 12.14 -2.14 0.24
C TYR A 252 10.71 -1.75 -0.15
N ARG A 253 10.26 -2.28 -1.29
CA ARG A 253 8.88 -2.14 -1.77
C ARG A 253 8.07 -3.32 -1.28
N GLN A 254 6.93 -3.04 -0.67
CA GLN A 254 5.89 -4.02 -0.38
C GLN A 254 4.96 -4.17 -1.58
N GLU A 255 4.76 -3.08 -2.33
CA GLU A 255 3.95 -3.05 -3.54
C GLU A 255 4.60 -2.23 -4.65
N PHE A 256 4.21 -2.53 -5.90
CA PHE A 256 4.62 -1.74 -7.05
C PHE A 256 3.61 -1.88 -8.20
N ALA A 257 2.63 -0.98 -8.21
CA ALA A 257 1.66 -0.73 -9.26
C ALA A 257 1.49 0.79 -9.39
N LEU A 258 2.18 1.41 -10.34
CA LEU A 258 2.31 2.86 -10.42
C LEU A 258 0.94 3.56 -10.60
N GLY A 259 0.60 4.41 -9.64
CA GLY A 259 -0.68 5.14 -9.62
C GLY A 259 -1.82 4.39 -8.94
N ASP A 260 -1.60 3.14 -8.51
CA ASP A 260 -2.60 2.30 -7.85
C ASP A 260 -2.12 1.85 -6.45
N ALA A 261 -0.96 1.22 -6.34
CA ALA A 261 -0.45 0.57 -5.12
C ALA A 261 1.10 0.70 -5.05
N GLU A 262 1.65 1.46 -4.09
CA GLU A 262 3.08 1.86 -4.12
C GLU A 262 3.80 1.74 -2.77
N ASP A 263 3.28 0.91 -1.87
CA ASP A 263 3.73 0.77 -0.49
C ASP A 263 5.19 0.36 -0.36
N ALA A 264 5.84 0.93 0.65
CA ALA A 264 7.23 0.68 0.97
C ALA A 264 7.44 0.62 2.48
N ALA A 265 8.50 -0.08 2.88
CA ALA A 265 8.89 -0.18 4.28
C ALA A 265 10.39 0.10 4.47
N GLU A 266 10.72 0.67 5.63
CA GLU A 266 12.08 0.83 6.16
C GLU A 266 12.20 0.13 7.51
N VAL A 267 13.19 -0.74 7.69
CA VAL A 267 13.46 -1.37 8.99
C VAL A 267 14.11 -0.36 9.93
N LEU A 268 13.41 0.02 11.00
CA LEU A 268 13.88 1.00 11.99
C LEU A 268 14.64 0.37 13.15
N ALA A 269 14.16 -0.78 13.65
CA ALA A 269 14.73 -1.43 14.83
C ALA A 269 14.54 -2.94 14.80
N LEU A 270 15.42 -3.67 15.50
CA LEU A 270 15.28 -5.11 15.79
C LEU A 270 15.10 -5.39 17.28
N ASP A 271 15.17 -4.35 18.10
CA ASP A 271 15.06 -4.34 19.55
C ASP A 271 14.01 -3.31 20.01
N GLY A 272 12.99 -3.11 19.19
CA GLY A 272 11.90 -2.18 19.46
C GLY A 272 11.12 -2.56 20.73
N ASP A 273 10.63 -1.54 21.42
CA ASP A 273 9.85 -1.69 22.65
C ASP A 273 8.51 -0.97 22.50
N LEU A 274 7.47 -1.67 22.93
CA LEU A 274 6.07 -1.25 22.97
C LEU A 274 5.40 -2.08 24.05
N SER A 275 4.67 -1.42 24.93
CA SER A 275 3.81 -2.07 25.91
C SER A 275 2.39 -2.02 25.42
N GLY A 276 1.94 -3.09 24.76
CA GLY A 276 0.57 -3.24 24.29
C GLY A 276 -0.31 -3.87 25.37
N ASP A 277 -1.62 -3.74 25.22
CA ASP A 277 -2.56 -4.27 26.21
C ASP A 277 -2.59 -5.81 26.24
N HIS A 278 -2.23 -6.44 25.12
CA HIS A 278 -2.27 -7.89 24.92
C HIS A 278 -0.90 -8.52 24.61
N PHE A 279 -0.04 -7.80 23.88
CA PHE A 279 1.28 -8.26 23.47
C PHE A 279 2.33 -7.18 23.75
N ASP A 280 3.39 -7.56 24.45
CA ASP A 280 4.50 -6.68 24.80
C ASP A 280 5.75 -7.02 23.98
N CYS A 281 6.38 -6.01 23.40
CA CYS A 281 7.61 -6.18 22.63
C CYS A 281 8.83 -6.51 23.50
N ASN A 282 8.90 -6.00 24.74
CA ASN A 282 10.01 -6.24 25.68
C ASN A 282 11.42 -6.04 25.07
N ASN A 283 11.61 -4.97 24.28
CA ASN A 283 12.84 -4.69 23.51
C ASN A 283 13.24 -5.81 22.54
N ALA A 284 12.27 -6.48 21.92
CA ALA A 284 12.51 -7.58 21.00
C ALA A 284 11.66 -7.53 19.72
N CYS A 285 10.89 -6.45 19.51
CA CYS A 285 10.14 -6.31 18.27
C CYS A 285 11.05 -5.87 17.11
N LEU A 286 10.79 -6.45 15.95
CA LEU A 286 11.10 -5.78 14.69
C LEU A 286 10.16 -4.58 14.55
N VAL A 287 10.70 -3.42 14.17
CA VAL A 287 9.92 -2.22 13.90
C VAL A 287 10.24 -1.74 12.50
N THR A 288 9.20 -1.47 11.72
CA THR A 288 9.31 -0.87 10.38
C THR A 288 8.55 0.45 10.33
N GLU A 289 9.05 1.40 9.55
CA GLU A 289 8.26 2.51 9.02
C GLU A 289 7.62 1.99 7.73
N ASP A 290 6.30 1.86 7.71
CA ASP A 290 5.53 1.50 6.53
C ASP A 290 4.86 2.79 6.02
N PHE A 291 4.99 3.06 4.73
CA PHE A 291 4.57 4.33 4.14
C PHE A 291 4.22 4.20 2.66
N ILE A 292 3.29 5.05 2.23
CA ILE A 292 2.89 5.17 0.84
C ILE A 292 3.54 6.43 0.25
N PRO A 293 4.40 6.34 -0.78
CA PRO A 293 5.08 7.51 -1.36
C PRO A 293 4.13 8.55 -1.96
N THR A 294 2.91 8.14 -2.30
CA THR A 294 1.84 9.03 -2.79
C THR A 294 1.04 9.67 -1.66
N GLU A 295 1.04 9.09 -0.47
CA GLU A 295 0.26 9.53 0.68
C GLU A 295 1.19 9.68 1.90
N PRO A 296 2.03 10.73 1.94
CA PRO A 296 3.03 10.86 2.99
C PRO A 296 2.46 11.12 4.38
N ASP A 297 1.16 11.39 4.50
CA ASP A 297 0.46 11.47 5.77
C ASP A 297 -0.01 10.08 6.25
N ALA A 298 -0.02 9.06 5.38
CA ALA A 298 -0.28 7.65 5.69
C ALA A 298 1.04 6.90 5.98
N THR A 299 1.77 7.40 6.98
CA THR A 299 2.96 6.73 7.51
C THR A 299 2.63 6.13 8.87
N GLU A 300 3.07 4.91 9.11
CA GLU A 300 2.90 4.21 10.38
C GLU A 300 4.14 3.43 10.77
N PHE A 301 4.27 3.15 12.06
CA PHE A 301 5.27 2.25 12.61
C PHE A 301 4.63 0.92 12.95
N LYS A 302 5.02 -0.14 12.26
CA LYS A 302 4.53 -1.50 12.52
C LYS A 302 5.49 -2.26 13.43
N TYR A 303 4.92 -2.96 14.42
CA TYR A 303 5.67 -3.74 15.41
C TYR A 303 5.40 -5.23 15.20
N PHE A 304 6.46 -6.03 15.09
CA PHE A 304 6.37 -7.47 14.85
C PHE A 304 7.08 -8.28 15.93
N ILE A 305 6.42 -9.32 16.43
CA ILE A 305 6.99 -10.31 17.36
C ILE A 305 7.31 -11.61 16.60
N GLU A 306 8.50 -12.17 16.85
CA GLU A 306 8.91 -13.46 16.28
C GLU A 306 7.91 -14.58 16.64
N GLY A 307 7.44 -15.29 15.61
CA GLY A 307 6.46 -16.38 15.71
C GLY A 307 5.01 -15.92 15.86
N VAL A 308 4.75 -14.62 16.04
CA VAL A 308 3.40 -14.04 16.16
C VAL A 308 3.06 -13.24 14.90
N GLY A 309 3.98 -12.40 14.42
CA GLY A 309 3.74 -11.46 13.34
C GLY A 309 3.46 -10.05 13.83
N LEU A 310 2.68 -9.28 13.07
CA LEU A 310 2.26 -7.93 13.43
C LEU A 310 1.50 -7.95 14.76
N VAL A 311 1.88 -7.08 15.69
CA VAL A 311 1.23 -6.94 17.00
C VAL A 311 0.68 -5.55 17.27
N ALA A 312 1.20 -4.52 16.60
CA ALA A 312 0.69 -3.16 16.71
C ALA A 312 1.09 -2.27 15.54
N GLU A 313 0.29 -1.23 15.32
CA GLU A 313 0.59 -0.10 14.43
C GLU A 313 0.49 1.21 15.22
N GLN A 314 1.48 2.06 15.05
CA GLN A 314 1.61 3.33 15.77
C GLN A 314 1.85 4.48 14.79
N LEU A 315 1.12 5.58 14.96
CA LEU A 315 1.32 6.79 14.18
C LEU A 315 2.61 7.52 14.58
N PRO A 316 3.17 8.38 13.71
CA PRO A 316 4.40 9.13 14.00
C PRO A 316 4.36 10.05 15.23
N ASP A 317 3.17 10.39 15.73
CA ASP A 317 2.99 11.16 16.96
C ASP A 317 3.00 10.30 18.24
N GLY A 318 3.03 8.97 18.09
CA GLY A 318 3.13 7.98 19.17
C GLY A 318 1.81 7.31 19.54
N ASP A 319 0.70 7.66 18.89
CA ASP A 319 -0.60 7.05 19.16
C ASP A 319 -0.65 5.64 18.52
N VAL A 320 -0.93 4.62 19.35
CA VAL A 320 -1.13 3.25 18.88
C VAL A 320 -2.55 3.15 18.35
N VAL A 321 -2.69 2.91 17.05
CA VAL A 321 -3.99 2.90 16.36
C VAL A 321 -4.52 1.51 16.13
N LEU A 322 -3.65 0.50 16.05
CA LEU A 322 -4.06 -0.89 15.88
C LEU A 322 -3.27 -1.78 16.85
N GLU A 323 -3.95 -2.67 17.56
CA GLU A 323 -3.32 -3.68 18.41
C GLU A 323 -3.86 -5.08 18.13
N LEU A 324 -3.00 -6.09 18.16
CA LEU A 324 -3.39 -7.49 18.14
C LEU A 324 -4.05 -7.86 19.47
N ILE A 325 -5.33 -8.27 19.44
CA ILE A 325 -6.06 -8.73 20.62
C ILE A 325 -5.86 -10.22 20.86
N SER A 326 -5.88 -11.02 19.78
CA SER A 326 -5.75 -12.47 19.88
C SER A 326 -5.18 -13.09 18.62
N ILE A 327 -4.47 -14.20 18.80
CA ILE A 327 -4.01 -15.07 17.73
C ILE A 327 -4.39 -16.52 18.07
N GLU A 328 -5.03 -17.20 17.13
CA GLU A 328 -5.39 -18.61 17.22
C GLU A 328 -4.62 -19.39 16.17
N THR A 329 -3.87 -20.41 16.57
CA THR A 329 -3.13 -21.31 15.66
C THR A 329 -3.76 -22.71 15.64
N PRO A 330 -3.65 -23.47 14.53
CA PRO A 330 -4.27 -24.79 14.36
C PRO A 330 -3.92 -25.88 15.38
#